data_AF-A0A2H3DY41-F1
#
_entry.id   AF-A0A2H3DY41-F1
#
_cell.length_a   1.000
_cell.length_b   1.000
_cell.length_c   1.000
_cell.angle_alpha   90.00
_cell.angle_beta   90.00
_cell.angle_gamma   90.00
#
_symmetry.space_group_name_H-M   'P 1'
#
loop_
_entity.id
_entity.type
_entity.pdbx_description
1 polymer ?
#
loop_
_entity_poly.entity_id
_entity_poly.type
_entity_poly.pdbx_seq_one_letter_code
_entity_poly.pdbx_strand_id
1 'polypeptide(L)'
;MESSALPPEIIDDIVFGIWSSSMPSQERIQFMTTCFLLNRTWKAVFARIASRDIYILSTKFFEYLCTITHSQASIIYGDLLPNSTRSITCQPDLNSPASDPTTEMT
;
A
#
# COMPACT_ATOMS: atom_id res chain seq x y z
N MET A 1 24.79 21.98 5.40
CA MET A 1 23.73 21.75 4.40
C MET A 1 22.51 21.31 5.18
N GLU A 2 21.58 22.23 5.43
CA GLU A 2 20.32 21.88 6.08
C GLU A 2 19.52 21.00 5.11
N SER A 3 19.18 19.80 5.56
CA SER A 3 18.32 18.89 4.81
C SER A 3 16.96 19.56 4.68
N SER A 4 16.55 19.92 3.45
CA SER A 4 15.25 20.50 3.14
C SER A 4 14.15 19.42 3.17
N ALA A 5 14.05 18.69 4.27
CA ALA A 5 12.95 17.77 4.49
C ALA A 5 11.66 18.56 4.70
N LEU A 6 10.61 18.21 3.97
CA LEU A 6 9.29 18.78 4.20
C LEU A 6 8.84 18.50 5.64
N PRO A 7 8.11 19.44 6.28
CA PRO A 7 7.47 19.18 7.56
C PRO A 7 6.55 17.95 7.47
N PRO A 8 6.45 17.12 8.54
CA PRO A 8 5.59 15.94 8.54
C PRO A 8 4.14 16.23 8.18
N GLU A 9 3.61 17.40 8.54
CA GLU A 9 2.25 17.85 8.27
C GLU A 9 2.01 18.00 6.76
N ILE A 10 3.01 18.52 6.04
CA ILE A 10 2.94 18.68 4.58
C ILE A 10 3.01 17.31 3.90
N ILE A 11 3.82 16.39 4.44
CA ILE A 11 3.88 15.02 3.94
C ILE A 11 2.53 14.32 4.17
N ASP A 12 1.88 14.58 5.30
CA ASP A 12 0.53 14.09 5.63
C ASP A 12 -0.47 14.46 4.55
N ASP A 13 -0.57 15.75 4.23
CA ASP A 13 -1.51 16.27 3.25
C ASP A 13 -1.25 15.70 1.86
N ILE A 14 0.02 15.58 1.45
CA ILE A 14 0.41 14.98 0.17
C ILE A 14 -0.01 13.52 0.12
N VAL A 15 0.36 12.74 1.13
CA VAL A 15 0.09 11.30 1.15
C VAL A 15 -1.40 11.03 1.26
N PHE A 16 -2.14 11.79 2.06
CA PHE A 16 -3.59 11.66 2.17
C PHE A 16 -4.28 12.03 0.86
N GLY A 17 -3.90 13.16 0.26
CA GLY A 17 -4.47 13.61 -1.01
C GLY A 17 -4.25 12.62 -2.14
N ILE A 18 -3.04 12.05 -2.25
CA ILE A 18 -2.74 11.02 -3.24
C ILE A 18 -3.44 9.71 -2.90
N TRP A 19 -3.29 9.17 -1.68
CA TRP A 19 -3.84 7.86 -1.34
C TRP A 19 -5.37 7.77 -1.42
N SER A 20 -6.07 8.87 -1.14
CA SER A 20 -7.53 8.97 -1.25
C SER A 20 -8.02 9.23 -2.68
N SER A 21 -7.14 9.58 -3.63
CA SER A 21 -7.55 9.85 -5.00
C SER A 21 -7.94 8.58 -5.74
N SER A 22 -8.72 8.74 -6.81
CA SER A 22 -8.97 7.67 -7.77
C SER A 22 -7.71 7.50 -8.64
N MET A 23 -7.04 6.35 -8.54
CA MET A 23 -5.89 6.02 -9.38
C MET A 23 -5.82 4.50 -9.66
N PRO A 24 -5.18 4.07 -10.77
CA PRO A 24 -4.93 2.65 -11.08
C PRO A 24 -4.06 1.95 -10.03
N SER A 25 -4.20 0.62 -9.92
CA SER A 25 -3.43 -0.19 -8.95
C SER A 25 -1.92 -0.02 -9.13
N GLN A 26 -1.44 0.06 -10.38
CA GLN A 26 -0.02 0.23 -10.67
C GLN A 26 0.55 1.55 -10.13
N GLU A 27 -0.21 2.64 -10.22
CA GLU A 27 0.18 3.93 -9.67
C GLU A 27 0.18 3.89 -8.13
N ARG A 28 -0.81 3.22 -7.51
CA ARG A 28 -0.82 2.99 -6.04
C ARG A 28 0.42 2.22 -5.59
N ILE A 29 0.81 1.17 -6.31
CA ILE A 29 2.01 0.36 -6.01
C ILE A 29 3.27 1.23 -6.10
N GLN A 30 3.40 2.01 -7.17
CA GLN A 30 4.55 2.91 -7.36
C GLN A 30 4.61 3.97 -6.26
N PHE A 31 3.48 4.58 -5.91
CA PHE A 31 3.40 5.58 -4.86
C PHE A 31 3.77 5.00 -3.49
N MET A 32 3.18 3.86 -3.13
CA MET A 32 3.50 3.12 -1.91
C MET A 32 5.01 2.83 -1.82
N THR A 33 5.58 2.24 -2.87
CA THR A 33 7.01 1.89 -2.91
C THR A 33 7.90 3.12 -2.78
N THR A 34 7.54 4.22 -3.43
CA THR A 34 8.28 5.48 -3.37
C THR A 34 8.27 6.06 -1.96
N CYS A 35 7.13 6.07 -1.27
CA CYS A 35 7.05 6.56 0.12
C CYS A 35 7.98 5.80 1.07
N PHE A 36 8.10 4.48 0.89
CA PHE A 36 9.01 3.66 1.69
C PHE A 36 10.49 3.93 1.43
N LEU A 37 10.85 4.36 0.21
CA LEU A 37 12.25 4.60 -0.19
C LEU A 37 12.75 6.02 0.11
N LEU A 38 11.85 7.01 0.23
CA LEU A 38 12.24 8.42 0.42
C LEU A 38 12.97 8.65 1.75
N ASN A 39 12.29 8.41 2.87
CA ASN A 39 12.88 8.41 4.22
C ASN A 39 11.89 7.89 5.26
N ARG A 40 12.33 7.80 6.52
CA ARG A 40 11.52 7.32 7.65
C ARG A 40 10.22 8.10 7.89
N THR A 41 10.19 9.40 7.60
CA THR A 41 9.01 10.24 7.83
C THR A 41 7.92 9.91 6.82
N TRP A 42 8.27 9.83 5.52
CA TRP A 42 7.34 9.40 4.47
C TRP A 42 6.82 7.99 4.72
N LYS A 43 7.70 7.06 5.11
CA LYS A 43 7.31 5.70 5.51
C LYS A 43 6.27 5.73 6.64
N ALA A 44 6.53 6.46 7.72
CA ALA A 44 5.66 6.49 8.90
C ALA A 44 4.30 7.13 8.59
N VAL A 45 4.29 8.26 7.86
CA VAL A 45 3.07 8.95 7.45
C VAL A 45 2.23 8.06 6.52
N PHE A 46 2.86 7.43 5.52
CA PHE A 46 2.20 6.47 4.64
C PHE A 46 1.59 5.31 5.41
N ALA A 47 2.34 4.67 6.30
CA ALA A 47 1.84 3.55 7.10
C ALA A 47 0.60 3.95 7.92
N ARG A 48 0.60 5.13 8.54
CA ARG A 48 -0.52 5.65 9.32
C ARG A 48 -1.76 5.91 8.45
N ILE A 49 -1.60 6.47 7.25
CA ILE A 49 -2.71 6.76 6.34
C ILE A 49 -3.24 5.47 5.71
N ALA A 50 -2.36 4.67 5.10
CA ALA A 50 -2.73 3.47 4.38
C ALA A 50 -3.23 2.33 5.29
N SER A 51 -2.88 2.32 6.58
CA SER A 51 -3.46 1.36 7.54
C SER A 51 -4.94 1.61 7.81
N ARG A 52 -5.45 2.83 7.59
CA ARG A 52 -6.88 3.15 7.75
C ARG A 52 -7.69 2.68 6.56
N ASP A 53 -7.18 2.93 5.35
CA ASP A 53 -7.85 2.60 4.09
C ASP A 53 -6.92 1.71 3.25
N ILE A 54 -7.04 0.40 3.44
CA ILE A 54 -6.17 -0.59 2.82
C ILE A 54 -6.67 -0.88 1.41
N TYR A 55 -5.79 -0.80 0.42
CA TYR A 55 -6.06 -1.27 -0.93
C TYR A 55 -5.36 -2.61 -1.17
N ILE A 56 -6.10 -3.64 -1.57
CA ILE A 56 -5.53 -4.91 -2.01
C ILE A 56 -5.13 -4.76 -3.48
N LEU A 57 -3.82 -4.62 -3.71
CA LEU A 57 -3.23 -4.31 -5.02
C LEU A 57 -2.77 -5.54 -5.82
N SER A 58 -2.66 -6.70 -5.17
CA SER A 58 -2.33 -7.98 -5.82
C SER A 58 -2.67 -9.15 -4.89
N THR A 59 -2.72 -10.37 -5.45
CA THR A 59 -2.90 -11.61 -4.67
C THR A 59 -1.78 -11.80 -3.65
N LYS A 60 -0.52 -11.54 -4.03
CA LYS A 60 0.62 -11.62 -3.09
C LYS A 60 0.49 -10.64 -1.94
N PHE A 61 -0.05 -9.44 -2.22
CA PHE A 61 -0.29 -8.46 -1.17
C PHE A 61 -1.43 -8.90 -0.22
N PHE A 62 -2.46 -9.54 -0.75
CA PHE A 62 -3.51 -10.15 0.07
C PHE A 62 -2.95 -11.25 0.99
N GLU A 63 -2.15 -12.18 0.44
CA GLU A 63 -1.47 -13.22 1.22
C GLU A 63 -0.59 -12.65 2.33
N TYR A 64 0.13 -11.56 2.02
CA TYR A 64 0.89 -10.80 3.01
C TYR A 64 -0.01 -10.25 4.13
N LEU A 65 -1.13 -9.62 3.79
CA LEU A 65 -2.09 -9.09 4.78
C LEU A 65 -2.61 -10.19 5.69
N CYS A 66 -2.99 -11.35 5.14
CA CYS A 66 -3.42 -12.51 5.93
C CYS A 66 -2.32 -12.99 6.90
N THR A 67 -1.07 -13.02 6.45
CA THR A 67 0.06 -13.43 7.29
C THR A 67 0.24 -12.48 8.48
N ILE A 68 0.18 -11.17 8.24
CA ILE A 68 0.42 -10.18 9.30
C ILE A 68 -0.75 -10.01 10.27
N THR A 69 -1.99 -10.33 9.86
CA THR A 69 -3.12 -10.35 10.80
C THR A 69 -2.96 -11.42 11.87
N HIS A 70 -2.22 -12.49 11.59
CA HIS A 70 -1.90 -13.53 12.56
C HIS A 70 -0.68 -13.20 13.43
N SER A 71 0.34 -12.54 12.86
CA SER A 71 1.59 -12.24 13.59
C SER A 71 1.59 -10.90 14.33
N GLN A 72 0.68 -9.98 13.99
CA GLN A 72 0.68 -8.57 14.42
C GLN A 72 2.00 -7.83 14.14
N ALA A 73 2.81 -8.34 13.21
CA ALA A 73 4.10 -7.78 12.86
C ALA A 73 4.13 -7.43 11.38
N SER A 74 3.81 -6.17 11.06
CA SER A 74 3.84 -5.67 9.69
C SER A 74 5.09 -4.84 9.40
N ILE A 75 5.86 -5.22 8.37
CA ILE A 75 6.97 -4.40 7.85
C ILE A 75 6.49 -3.03 7.33
N ILE A 76 5.26 -3.00 6.81
CA ILE A 76 4.62 -1.85 6.17
C ILE A 76 3.89 -1.00 7.21
N TYR A 77 3.07 -1.64 8.05
CA TYR A 77 2.16 -0.97 8.97
C TYR A 77 2.59 -1.01 10.44
N GLY A 78 3.69 -1.68 10.78
CA GLY A 78 4.10 -1.85 12.17
C GLY A 78 3.05 -2.58 13.00
N ASP A 79 2.66 -1.94 14.11
CA ASP A 79 1.63 -2.33 15.07
C ASP A 79 0.25 -1.69 14.79
N LEU A 80 0.11 -0.95 13.69
CA LEU A 80 -1.14 -0.23 13.37
C LEU A 80 -2.28 -1.17 13.00
N LEU A 81 -1.97 -2.37 12.49
CA LEU A 81 -2.96 -3.36 12.10
C LEU A 81 -3.19 -4.41 13.20
N PRO A 82 -4.44 -4.87 13.39
CA PRO A 82 -5.65 -4.51 12.63
C PRO A 82 -6.38 -3.26 13.17
N ASN A 83 -5.94 -2.70 14.30
CA ASN A 83 -6.73 -1.76 15.10
C ASN A 83 -7.03 -0.42 14.41
N SER A 84 -6.24 -0.03 13.41
CA SER A 84 -6.41 1.24 12.69
C SER A 84 -7.30 1.13 11.44
N THR A 85 -7.62 -0.09 10.98
CA THR A 85 -8.32 -0.32 9.71
C THR A 85 -9.78 0.11 9.78
N ARG A 86 -10.21 0.92 8.80
CA ARG A 86 -11.60 1.33 8.58
C ARG A 86 -12.19 0.73 7.32
N SER A 87 -11.39 0.64 6.25
CA SER A 87 -11.83 0.14 4.95
C SER A 87 -10.78 -0.77 4.32
N ILE A 88 -11.24 -1.78 3.58
CA ILE A 88 -10.43 -2.63 2.72
C ILE A 88 -11.07 -2.63 1.34
N THR A 89 -10.35 -2.15 0.34
CA THR A 89 -10.80 -2.08 -1.06
C THR A 89 -9.98 -3.01 -1.92
N CYS A 90 -10.64 -3.98 -2.57
CA CYS A 90 -9.99 -4.83 -3.56
C CYS A 90 -9.92 -4.11 -4.90
N GLN A 91 -8.70 -3.82 -5.35
CA GLN A 91 -8.48 -3.24 -6.68
C GLN A 91 -7.74 -4.29 -7.52
N PRO A 92 -8.48 -5.23 -8.15
CA PRO A 92 -7.86 -6.30 -8.90
C PRO A 92 -6.96 -5.71 -9.99
N ASP A 93 -5.76 -6.26 -10.07
CA ASP A 93 -4.83 -5.93 -11.15
C ASP A 93 -5.41 -6.54 -12.43
N LEU A 94 -6.18 -5.74 -13.19
CA LEU A 94 -6.85 -6.17 -14.42
C LEU A 94 -5.86 -6.56 -15.54
N ASN A 95 -4.55 -6.46 -15.28
CA ASN A 95 -3.49 -6.69 -16.25
C ASN A 95 -2.62 -7.92 -15.96
N SER A 96 -2.94 -8.76 -14.97
CA SER A 96 -2.40 -10.12 -15.00
C SER A 96 -3.11 -10.82 -16.16
N PRO A 97 -2.43 -11.28 -17.22
CA PRO A 97 -3.06 -12.22 -18.13
C PRO A 97 -3.51 -13.37 -17.24
N ALA A 98 -4.81 -13.65 -17.25
CA ALA A 98 -5.26 -14.97 -16.83
C ALA A 98 -4.40 -15.93 -17.66
N SER A 99 -3.52 -16.69 -17.02
CA SER A 99 -2.96 -17.85 -17.67
C SER A 99 -4.16 -18.76 -17.90
N ASP A 100 -4.79 -18.64 -19.08
CA ASP A 100 -5.80 -19.58 -19.53
C ASP A 100 -5.15 -20.96 -19.50
N PRO A 101 -5.60 -21.88 -18.63
CA PRO A 101 -5.12 -23.26 -18.63
C PRO A 101 -5.84 -24.04 -19.74
N THR A 102 -5.92 -23.48 -20.94
CA THR A 102 -6.60 -24.13 -22.07
C THR A 102 -5.79 -23.93 -23.35
N THR A 103 -4.60 -24.50 -23.35
CA THR A 103 -3.99 -24.98 -24.59
C THR A 103 -3.26 -26.29 -24.28
N GLU A 104 -4.03 -27.30 -23.91
CA GLU A 104 -3.70 -28.68 -24.27
C GLU A 104 -4.42 -29.03 -25.58
N MET A 105 -3.69 -29.75 -26.44
CA MET A 105 -4.11 -30.45 -27.66
C MET A 105 -4.30 -29.62 -28.94
N THR A 106 -3.22 -29.47 -29.70
CA THR A 106 -3.18 -29.95 -31.09
C THR A 106 -1.79 -30.46 -31.43
#